data_AF-A0A354J2P7-F1
#
_entry.id   AF-A0A354J2P7-F1
#
_cell.length_a   1.000
_cell.length_b   1.000
_cell.length_c   1.000
_cell.angle_alpha   90.00
_cell.angle_beta   90.00
_cell.angle_gamma   90.00
#
_symmetry.space_group_name_H-M   'P 1'
#
loop_
_entity.id
_entity.type
_entity.pdbx_description
1 polymer ?
#
loop_
_entity_poly.entity_id
_entity_poly.type
_entity_poly.pdbx_seq_one_letter_code
_entity_poly.pdbx_strand_id
1 'polypeptide(L)'
;LFLLRDNPYEHITEHVLFNRTSMANSYVLISKSGKALFIDFGYDFMAGPAAGSDRSSRRPWLYTIPKLFTDYGVTKIDACIPTHYHDDHVAGFNLLKKVYHTRILCPENFADLLNSPENYDLPCLWYDPIPVDEALGLGQKITWEEYELILHPLSGHTRYAVAIEFMADGKKILCTGDQYADGDGLFCNYVYKNKFEADDFFNSAQLYQRIQPDILLSGHWQSLNYKDTYARELEALGKEVSELHKSLLPLGEDTVLTDDFFATFHPYQLQVKEKETFSVKIEITNPFRHRVPVQVQLVLPEGFHSKHDKTSFEKEMGAQENASFTIEITAPKESVHRARIGCDLTLGDIRFGQQAEMLVTVCKQKSK
;
A
#
# COMPACT_ATOMS: atom_id res chain seq x y z
N LEU A 1 15.54 -15.16 -21.60
CA LEU A 1 14.36 -14.56 -22.27
C LEU A 1 13.45 -15.62 -22.91
N PHE A 2 13.89 -16.36 -23.94
CA PHE A 2 13.02 -17.36 -24.60
C PHE A 2 12.54 -18.48 -23.67
N LEU A 3 13.40 -19.03 -22.81
CA LEU A 3 13.00 -20.02 -21.80
C LEU A 3 11.94 -19.50 -20.83
N LEU A 4 12.08 -18.26 -20.37
CA LEU A 4 11.11 -17.59 -19.49
C LEU A 4 9.78 -17.35 -20.20
N ARG A 5 9.81 -17.05 -21.49
CA ARG A 5 8.60 -16.90 -22.31
C ARG A 5 7.87 -18.22 -22.53
N ASP A 6 8.63 -19.28 -22.78
CA ASP A 6 8.06 -20.57 -23.15
C ASP A 6 7.59 -21.35 -21.91
N ASN A 7 8.22 -21.13 -20.74
CA ASN A 7 7.87 -21.73 -19.44
C ASN A 7 7.89 -20.66 -18.32
N PRO A 8 6.90 -19.75 -18.30
CA PRO A 8 6.88 -18.63 -17.36
C PRO A 8 6.54 -19.03 -15.93
N TYR A 9 5.86 -20.15 -15.73
CA TYR A 9 5.44 -20.62 -14.42
C TYR A 9 6.25 -21.83 -13.95
N GLU A 10 6.38 -21.96 -12.64
CA GLU A 10 6.97 -23.12 -11.95
C GLU A 10 6.11 -23.50 -10.75
N HIS A 11 6.03 -24.79 -10.46
CA HIS A 11 5.29 -25.30 -9.31
C HIS A 11 6.05 -25.01 -8.01
N ILE A 12 5.40 -24.30 -7.09
CA ILE A 12 5.76 -24.31 -5.67
C ILE A 12 5.18 -25.57 -5.02
N THR A 13 3.91 -25.83 -5.31
CA THR A 13 3.20 -27.09 -5.01
C THR A 13 2.39 -27.51 -6.25
N GLU A 14 1.59 -28.57 -6.17
CA GLU A 14 0.76 -29.02 -7.29
C GLU A 14 -0.18 -27.92 -7.78
N HIS A 15 -0.84 -27.20 -6.86
CA HIS A 15 -1.85 -26.18 -7.15
C HIS A 15 -1.36 -24.74 -6.94
N VAL A 16 -0.11 -24.53 -6.54
CA VAL A 16 0.49 -23.19 -6.37
C VAL A 16 1.64 -23.00 -7.33
N LEU A 17 1.51 -22.02 -8.21
CA LEU A 17 2.53 -21.65 -9.19
C LEU A 17 3.19 -20.34 -8.83
N PHE A 18 4.45 -20.20 -9.22
CA PHE A 18 5.23 -18.98 -9.19
C PHE A 18 5.50 -18.49 -10.62
N ASN A 19 5.27 -17.20 -10.89
CA ASN A 19 5.65 -16.54 -12.13
C ASN A 19 7.13 -16.12 -12.09
N ARG A 20 7.95 -16.77 -12.92
CA ARG A 20 9.41 -16.58 -12.98
C ARG A 20 9.83 -15.37 -13.81
N THR A 21 8.87 -14.69 -14.45
CA THR A 21 9.15 -13.62 -15.42
C THR A 21 8.88 -12.23 -14.88
N SER A 22 8.20 -12.17 -13.75
CA SER A 22 7.86 -10.94 -13.05
C SER A 22 9.04 -10.47 -12.18
N MET A 23 9.16 -9.16 -12.02
CA MET A 23 10.18 -8.56 -11.15
C MET A 23 9.74 -8.61 -9.69
N ALA A 24 8.54 -8.11 -9.43
CA ALA A 24 7.77 -8.46 -8.24
C ALA A 24 7.11 -9.82 -8.47
N ASN A 25 7.33 -10.78 -7.58
CA ASN A 25 6.78 -12.12 -7.62
C ASN A 25 5.26 -12.08 -7.70
N SER A 26 4.72 -12.87 -8.62
CA SER A 26 3.30 -13.14 -8.76
C SER A 26 3.06 -14.64 -8.59
N TYR A 27 2.02 -15.00 -7.85
CA TYR A 27 1.66 -16.39 -7.58
C TYR A 27 0.27 -16.71 -8.11
N VAL A 28 0.06 -17.99 -8.45
CA VAL A 28 -1.24 -18.47 -8.95
C VAL A 28 -1.67 -19.67 -8.13
N LEU A 29 -2.83 -19.56 -7.48
CA LEU A 29 -3.51 -20.67 -6.84
C LEU A 29 -4.56 -21.23 -7.81
N ILE A 30 -4.48 -22.52 -8.10
CA ILE A 30 -5.37 -23.19 -9.06
C ILE A 30 -6.36 -24.08 -8.29
N SER A 31 -7.64 -23.89 -8.58
CA SER A 31 -8.73 -24.73 -8.05
C SER A 31 -8.92 -25.98 -8.91
N LYS A 32 -9.46 -27.04 -8.29
CA LYS A 32 -9.98 -28.23 -8.99
C LYS A 32 -11.03 -27.90 -10.05
N SER A 33 -11.71 -26.75 -9.95
CA SER A 33 -12.64 -26.27 -10.99
C SER A 33 -11.94 -25.72 -12.24
N GLY A 34 -10.60 -25.59 -12.21
CA GLY A 34 -9.79 -24.96 -13.25
C GLY A 34 -9.75 -23.43 -13.14
N LYS A 35 -10.37 -22.83 -12.12
CA LYS A 35 -10.23 -21.39 -11.89
C LYS A 35 -8.88 -21.07 -11.25
N ALA A 36 -8.32 -19.92 -11.62
CA ALA A 36 -7.10 -19.38 -11.06
C ALA A 36 -7.37 -18.12 -10.23
N LEU A 37 -6.72 -18.04 -9.07
CA LEU A 37 -6.59 -16.87 -8.22
C LEU A 37 -5.15 -16.37 -8.30
N PHE A 38 -4.95 -15.12 -8.70
CA PHE A 38 -3.65 -14.48 -8.61
C PHE A 38 -3.43 -13.88 -7.23
N ILE A 39 -2.21 -13.98 -6.73
CA ILE A 39 -1.71 -13.24 -5.58
C ILE A 39 -0.58 -12.35 -6.08
N ASP A 40 -0.82 -11.04 -6.07
CA ASP A 40 -0.05 -10.01 -6.77
C ASP A 40 0.04 -10.22 -8.30
N PHE A 41 -0.05 -9.12 -9.04
CA PHE A 41 0.08 -9.10 -10.50
C PHE A 41 0.34 -7.67 -11.00
N GLY A 42 1.57 -7.20 -10.89
CA GLY A 42 1.99 -5.92 -11.48
C GLY A 42 2.69 -6.11 -12.81
N TYR A 43 4.03 -6.13 -12.80
CA TYR A 43 4.82 -6.27 -14.02
C TYR A 43 5.08 -7.73 -14.39
N ASP A 44 4.07 -8.38 -15.01
CA ASP A 44 4.06 -9.80 -15.43
C ASP A 44 5.37 -10.30 -16.07
N PHE A 45 5.94 -9.51 -16.97
CA PHE A 45 7.13 -9.88 -17.73
C PHE A 45 8.05 -8.67 -17.87
N MET A 46 9.27 -8.74 -17.30
CA MET A 46 10.27 -7.68 -17.43
C MET A 46 11.55 -8.17 -18.10
N ALA A 47 12.04 -7.39 -19.07
CA ALA A 47 13.32 -7.62 -19.76
C ALA A 47 14.46 -6.76 -19.18
N GLY A 48 14.22 -6.13 -18.03
CA GLY A 48 15.11 -5.16 -17.38
C GLY A 48 14.32 -4.02 -16.74
N PRO A 49 14.99 -3.13 -15.98
CA PRO A 49 14.36 -1.98 -15.36
C PRO A 49 13.82 -1.02 -16.42
N ALA A 50 12.68 -0.37 -16.12
CA ALA A 50 12.14 0.68 -16.96
C ALA A 50 13.07 1.91 -16.99
N ALA A 51 13.06 2.67 -18.10
CA ALA A 51 13.89 3.86 -18.26
C ALA A 51 13.49 5.02 -17.33
N GLY A 52 12.30 4.97 -16.76
CA GLY A 52 11.78 5.98 -15.85
C GLY A 52 10.66 5.43 -14.97
N SER A 53 10.29 6.23 -13.97
CA SER A 53 9.20 5.96 -13.04
C SER A 53 7.93 6.73 -13.41
N ASP A 54 7.78 7.16 -14.68
CA ASP A 54 6.60 7.85 -15.18
C ASP A 54 5.66 6.88 -15.90
N ARG A 55 4.40 7.29 -16.07
CA ARG A 55 3.35 6.46 -16.67
C ARG A 55 3.71 5.93 -18.06
N SER A 56 4.44 6.68 -18.88
CA SER A 56 4.79 6.24 -20.24
C SER A 56 5.85 5.14 -20.25
N SER A 57 6.65 5.06 -19.18
CA SER A 57 7.71 4.07 -18.95
C SER A 57 7.20 2.77 -18.29
N ARG A 58 6.01 2.78 -17.68
CA ARG A 58 5.43 1.61 -16.99
C ARG A 58 4.39 0.90 -17.87
N ARG A 59 4.63 -0.38 -18.20
CA ARG A 59 3.74 -1.18 -19.04
C ARG A 59 3.60 -2.61 -18.53
N PRO A 60 2.55 -2.96 -17.77
CA PRO A 60 2.24 -4.34 -17.43
C PRO A 60 1.76 -5.10 -18.68
N TRP A 61 2.10 -6.39 -18.76
CA TRP A 61 1.79 -7.25 -19.91
C TRP A 61 0.89 -8.41 -19.44
N LEU A 62 0.31 -9.16 -20.38
CA LEU A 62 -0.46 -10.39 -20.11
C LEU A 62 0.17 -11.58 -20.84
N TYR A 63 1.48 -11.53 -21.07
CA TYR A 63 2.12 -12.40 -22.06
C TYR A 63 2.22 -13.84 -21.55
N THR A 64 2.31 -14.01 -20.23
CA THR A 64 2.37 -15.33 -19.61
C THR A 64 1.00 -15.98 -19.46
N ILE A 65 -0.08 -15.20 -19.36
CA ILE A 65 -1.42 -15.69 -19.01
C ILE A 65 -1.92 -16.85 -19.91
N PRO A 66 -1.77 -16.81 -21.26
CA PRO A 66 -2.18 -17.93 -22.11
C PRO A 66 -1.57 -19.28 -21.73
N LYS A 67 -0.37 -19.29 -21.13
CA LYS A 67 0.32 -20.51 -20.70
C LYS A 67 -0.39 -21.22 -19.56
N LEU A 68 -1.09 -20.49 -18.69
CA LEU A 68 -1.91 -21.10 -17.64
C LEU A 68 -3.02 -21.97 -18.24
N PHE A 69 -3.63 -21.51 -19.33
CA PHE A 69 -4.71 -22.25 -20.00
C PHE A 69 -4.20 -23.49 -20.73
N THR A 70 -3.08 -23.39 -21.43
CA THR A 70 -2.56 -24.49 -22.26
C THR A 70 -1.80 -25.54 -21.45
N ASP A 71 -1.04 -25.11 -20.45
CA ASP A 71 -0.03 -25.97 -19.80
C ASP A 71 -0.47 -26.39 -18.39
N TYR A 72 -1.40 -25.66 -17.75
CA TYR A 72 -1.80 -25.88 -16.35
C TYR A 72 -3.31 -26.12 -16.16
N GLY A 73 -4.07 -26.31 -17.24
CA GLY A 73 -5.50 -26.66 -17.18
C GLY A 73 -6.40 -25.56 -16.63
N VAL A 74 -5.92 -24.31 -16.55
CA VAL A 74 -6.72 -23.17 -16.14
C VAL A 74 -7.81 -22.89 -17.19
N THR A 75 -9.03 -22.64 -16.74
CA THR A 75 -10.19 -22.36 -17.59
C THR A 75 -10.68 -20.92 -17.44
N LYS A 76 -10.30 -20.24 -16.34
CA LYS A 76 -10.66 -18.85 -16.07
C LYS A 76 -9.67 -18.20 -15.09
N ILE A 77 -9.28 -16.96 -15.36
CA ILE A 77 -8.63 -16.10 -14.35
C ILE A 77 -9.73 -15.42 -13.52
N ASP A 78 -10.10 -16.03 -12.40
CA ASP A 78 -11.32 -15.68 -11.68
C ASP A 78 -11.16 -14.41 -10.84
N ALA A 79 -10.05 -14.32 -10.09
CA ALA A 79 -9.79 -13.22 -9.19
C ALA A 79 -8.28 -12.93 -9.04
N CYS A 80 -7.96 -11.74 -8.53
CA CYS A 80 -6.62 -11.33 -8.14
C CYS A 80 -6.68 -10.62 -6.77
N ILE A 81 -5.73 -10.93 -5.87
CA ILE A 81 -5.61 -10.35 -4.53
C ILE A 81 -4.21 -9.76 -4.37
N PRO A 82 -4.08 -8.47 -4.02
CA PRO A 82 -2.79 -7.87 -3.72
C PRO A 82 -2.37 -8.14 -2.26
N THR A 83 -1.07 -8.34 -2.03
CA THR A 83 -0.47 -8.30 -0.68
C THR A 83 -0.30 -6.86 -0.19
N HIS A 84 -0.01 -5.93 -1.09
CA HIS A 84 0.09 -4.49 -0.81
C HIS A 84 -0.09 -3.64 -2.09
N TYR A 85 -0.11 -2.32 -1.94
CA TYR A 85 -0.60 -1.40 -2.98
C TYR A 85 0.45 -0.93 -4.00
N HIS A 86 1.72 -1.33 -3.87
CA HIS A 86 2.79 -0.81 -4.73
C HIS A 86 2.60 -1.22 -6.20
N ASP A 87 3.02 -0.33 -7.10
CA ASP A 87 2.74 -0.40 -8.53
C ASP A 87 3.24 -1.70 -9.18
N ASP A 88 4.40 -2.18 -8.78
CA ASP A 88 4.99 -3.42 -9.25
C ASP A 88 4.21 -4.69 -8.84
N HIS A 89 3.30 -4.59 -7.88
CA HIS A 89 2.39 -5.66 -7.46
C HIS A 89 0.97 -5.53 -8.00
N VAL A 90 0.54 -4.32 -8.40
CA VAL A 90 -0.86 -4.06 -8.82
C VAL A 90 -1.05 -3.52 -10.24
N ALA A 91 0.02 -3.10 -10.93
CA ALA A 91 -0.07 -2.45 -12.25
C ALA A 91 -0.90 -3.24 -13.27
N GLY A 92 -0.85 -4.57 -13.26
CA GLY A 92 -1.54 -5.43 -14.22
C GLY A 92 -3.03 -5.64 -13.94
N PHE A 93 -3.56 -5.18 -12.80
CA PHE A 93 -4.94 -5.47 -12.37
C PHE A 93 -5.98 -4.94 -13.34
N ASN A 94 -5.82 -3.68 -13.79
CA ASN A 94 -6.74 -3.09 -14.77
C ASN A 94 -6.72 -3.82 -16.12
N LEU A 95 -5.58 -4.42 -16.51
CA LEU A 95 -5.51 -5.25 -17.72
C LEU A 95 -6.20 -6.60 -17.52
N LEU A 96 -5.98 -7.28 -16.39
CA LEU A 96 -6.68 -8.52 -16.04
C LEU A 96 -8.19 -8.32 -16.05
N LYS A 97 -8.67 -7.25 -15.40
CA LYS A 97 -10.10 -6.90 -15.38
C LYS A 97 -10.65 -6.64 -16.79
N LYS A 98 -9.91 -5.91 -17.62
CA LYS A 98 -10.34 -5.56 -18.99
C LYS A 98 -10.36 -6.74 -19.94
N VAL A 99 -9.38 -7.64 -19.87
CA VAL A 99 -9.17 -8.71 -20.87
C VAL A 99 -9.77 -10.03 -20.43
N TYR A 100 -9.63 -10.38 -19.14
CA TYR A 100 -10.06 -11.67 -18.59
C TYR A 100 -11.28 -11.56 -17.67
N HIS A 101 -11.82 -10.35 -17.47
CA HIS A 101 -12.93 -10.10 -16.55
C HIS A 101 -12.64 -10.60 -15.13
N THR A 102 -11.36 -10.56 -14.74
CA THR A 102 -10.87 -10.97 -13.43
C THR A 102 -11.40 -10.02 -12.37
N ARG A 103 -11.90 -10.59 -11.27
CA ARG A 103 -12.34 -9.81 -10.09
C ARG A 103 -11.13 -9.32 -9.31
N ILE A 104 -11.15 -8.07 -8.87
CA ILE A 104 -10.14 -7.51 -7.97
C ILE A 104 -10.70 -7.57 -6.56
N LEU A 105 -10.19 -8.50 -5.76
CA LEU A 105 -10.53 -8.59 -4.34
C LEU A 105 -9.37 -7.96 -3.56
N CYS A 106 -9.66 -6.94 -2.77
CA CYS A 106 -8.62 -6.16 -2.09
C CYS A 106 -8.81 -6.22 -0.58
N PRO A 107 -7.75 -6.41 0.22
CA PRO A 107 -7.83 -6.23 1.66
C PRO A 107 -8.45 -4.88 2.04
N GLU A 108 -9.40 -4.88 2.97
CA GLU A 108 -10.23 -3.71 3.28
C GLU A 108 -9.43 -2.48 3.72
N ASN A 109 -8.29 -2.69 4.37
CA ASN A 109 -7.44 -1.64 4.92
C ASN A 109 -6.73 -0.78 3.86
N PHE A 110 -6.69 -1.20 2.60
CA PHE A 110 -6.19 -0.39 1.48
C PHE A 110 -7.04 -0.45 0.21
N ALA A 111 -8.29 -0.90 0.30
CA ALA A 111 -9.19 -0.90 -0.87
C ALA A 111 -9.41 0.52 -1.42
N ASP A 112 -9.53 1.53 -0.56
CA ASP A 112 -9.69 2.94 -0.99
C ASP A 112 -8.44 3.49 -1.70
N LEU A 113 -7.25 3.07 -1.29
CA LEU A 113 -5.99 3.43 -1.94
C LEU A 113 -5.96 3.02 -3.42
N LEU A 114 -6.49 1.83 -3.73
CA LEU A 114 -6.61 1.37 -5.11
C LEU A 114 -7.72 2.10 -5.87
N ASN A 115 -8.87 2.37 -5.23
CA ASN A 115 -10.00 3.05 -5.87
C ASN A 115 -9.75 4.55 -6.11
N SER A 116 -8.94 5.21 -5.30
CA SER A 116 -8.72 6.66 -5.35
C SER A 116 -7.29 7.02 -4.92
N PRO A 117 -6.26 6.61 -5.70
CA PRO A 117 -4.86 6.85 -5.35
C PRO A 117 -4.51 8.34 -5.20
N GLU A 118 -5.24 9.24 -5.86
CA GLU A 118 -5.08 10.70 -5.74
C GLU A 118 -5.36 11.23 -4.32
N ASN A 119 -6.04 10.47 -3.47
CA ASN A 119 -6.35 10.86 -2.10
C ASN A 119 -5.13 10.76 -1.16
N TYR A 120 -4.00 10.21 -1.62
CA TYR A 120 -2.90 9.79 -0.77
C TYR A 120 -1.53 10.27 -1.27
N ASP A 121 -0.68 10.72 -0.34
CA ASP A 121 0.75 10.97 -0.59
C ASP A 121 1.60 9.77 -0.14
N LEU A 122 1.44 8.64 -0.84
CA LEU A 122 2.24 7.44 -0.61
C LEU A 122 3.13 7.16 -1.83
N PRO A 123 4.32 6.55 -1.64
CA PRO A 123 5.19 6.23 -2.76
C PRO A 123 4.62 5.03 -3.54
N CYS A 124 5.11 4.82 -4.76
CA CYS A 124 4.81 3.66 -5.59
C CYS A 124 3.31 3.42 -5.88
N LEU A 125 2.46 4.45 -5.83
CA LEU A 125 1.06 4.32 -6.22
C LEU A 125 0.92 4.14 -7.73
N TRP A 126 0.02 3.24 -8.15
CA TRP A 126 -0.36 3.15 -9.55
C TRP A 126 -1.17 4.39 -9.99
N TYR A 127 -0.95 4.83 -11.22
CA TYR A 127 -1.47 6.13 -11.71
C TYR A 127 -2.98 6.18 -11.86
N ASP A 128 -3.60 5.06 -12.22
CA ASP A 128 -5.02 4.97 -12.50
C ASP A 128 -5.73 4.30 -11.33
N PRO A 129 -6.94 4.75 -10.97
CA PRO A 129 -7.84 3.97 -10.13
C PRO A 129 -7.94 2.52 -10.62
N ILE A 130 -7.87 1.59 -9.68
CA ILE A 130 -8.10 0.17 -9.87
C ILE A 130 -9.42 -0.16 -9.15
N PRO A 131 -10.54 -0.28 -9.87
CA PRO A 131 -11.84 -0.54 -9.26
C PRO A 131 -11.87 -1.90 -8.55
N VAL A 132 -11.93 -1.85 -7.22
CA VAL A 132 -12.05 -3.02 -6.35
C VAL A 132 -13.48 -3.57 -6.46
N ASP A 133 -13.61 -4.86 -6.77
CA ASP A 133 -14.92 -5.54 -6.84
C ASP A 133 -15.42 -5.94 -5.45
N GLU A 134 -14.50 -6.31 -4.55
CA GLU A 134 -14.80 -6.73 -3.19
C GLU A 134 -13.69 -6.33 -2.23
N ALA A 135 -14.06 -5.65 -1.14
CA ALA A 135 -13.16 -5.39 -0.02
C ALA A 135 -13.22 -6.56 0.97
N LEU A 136 -12.11 -7.26 1.15
CA LEU A 136 -11.99 -8.45 1.98
C LEU A 136 -11.60 -8.06 3.41
N GLY A 137 -12.41 -8.45 4.38
CA GLY A 137 -12.13 -8.19 5.80
C GLY A 137 -10.89 -8.93 6.32
N LEU A 138 -10.21 -8.32 7.29
CA LEU A 138 -9.01 -8.90 7.90
C LEU A 138 -9.34 -9.85 9.07
N GLY A 139 -8.51 -10.86 9.29
CA GLY A 139 -8.61 -11.82 10.38
C GLY A 139 -9.79 -12.79 10.29
N GLN A 140 -10.56 -12.73 9.20
CA GLN A 140 -11.68 -13.62 8.93
C GLN A 140 -11.36 -14.64 7.85
N LYS A 141 -12.09 -15.76 7.88
CA LYS A 141 -12.03 -16.78 6.82
C LYS A 141 -12.78 -16.30 5.59
N ILE A 142 -12.13 -16.35 4.45
CA ILE A 142 -12.68 -16.04 3.13
C ILE A 142 -12.63 -17.31 2.30
N THR A 143 -13.79 -17.74 1.79
CA THR A 143 -13.87 -18.93 0.93
C THR A 143 -13.68 -18.54 -0.53
N TRP A 144 -12.70 -19.16 -1.19
CA TRP A 144 -12.54 -19.10 -2.64
C TRP A 144 -12.43 -20.52 -3.19
N GLU A 145 -13.44 -20.95 -3.95
CA GLU A 145 -13.61 -22.34 -4.39
C GLU A 145 -13.50 -23.32 -3.20
N GLU A 146 -12.54 -24.26 -3.21
CA GLU A 146 -12.29 -25.19 -2.11
C GLU A 146 -11.33 -24.65 -1.03
N TYR A 147 -10.76 -23.47 -1.23
CA TYR A 147 -9.75 -22.90 -0.34
C TYR A 147 -10.38 -21.96 0.69
N GLU A 148 -9.85 -22.00 1.91
CA GLU A 148 -10.06 -20.97 2.92
C GLU A 148 -8.81 -20.09 2.99
N LEU A 149 -8.99 -18.79 2.73
CA LEU A 149 -7.97 -17.76 2.86
C LEU A 149 -8.19 -16.98 4.17
N ILE A 150 -7.11 -16.54 4.82
CA ILE A 150 -7.16 -15.58 5.93
C ILE A 150 -6.17 -14.45 5.65
N LEU A 151 -6.65 -13.21 5.69
CA LEU A 151 -5.84 -12.02 5.47
C LEU A 151 -5.45 -11.43 6.82
N HIS A 152 -4.15 -11.34 7.11
CA HIS A 152 -3.64 -10.81 8.37
C HIS A 152 -3.00 -9.44 8.14
N PRO A 153 -3.24 -8.43 9.01
CA PRO A 153 -2.44 -7.22 9.00
C PRO A 153 -0.94 -7.56 9.12
N LEU A 154 -0.13 -7.00 8.24
CA LEU A 154 1.32 -7.21 8.18
C LEU A 154 2.00 -5.85 7.93
N SER A 155 1.78 -4.88 8.82
CA SER A 155 2.46 -3.60 8.76
C SER A 155 3.98 -3.79 8.86
N GLY A 156 4.74 -2.91 8.19
CA GLY A 156 6.20 -2.97 8.08
C GLY A 156 6.67 -2.36 6.78
N HIS A 157 6.72 -3.16 5.71
CA HIS A 157 7.07 -2.63 4.38
C HIS A 157 6.15 -1.49 3.94
N THR A 158 4.85 -1.68 4.16
CA THR A 158 3.88 -0.60 4.21
C THR A 158 2.95 -0.78 5.39
N ARG A 159 2.41 0.32 5.94
CA ARG A 159 1.41 0.27 7.01
C ARG A 159 0.23 -0.63 6.66
N TYR A 160 -0.12 -0.72 5.39
CA TYR A 160 -1.32 -1.41 4.92
C TYR A 160 -1.07 -2.82 4.37
N ALA A 161 0.17 -3.28 4.31
CA ALA A 161 0.48 -4.60 3.78
C ALA A 161 -0.23 -5.70 4.59
N VAL A 162 -0.55 -6.81 3.91
CA VAL A 162 -1.19 -7.97 4.52
C VAL A 162 -0.43 -9.25 4.19
N ALA A 163 -0.49 -10.20 5.11
CA ALA A 163 -0.15 -11.58 4.84
C ALA A 163 -1.39 -12.35 4.40
N ILE A 164 -1.28 -13.20 3.39
CA ILE A 164 -2.39 -14.04 2.90
C ILE A 164 -2.06 -15.50 3.24
N GLU A 165 -2.79 -16.05 4.21
CA GLU A 165 -2.64 -17.43 4.68
C GLU A 165 -3.65 -18.35 3.98
N PHE A 166 -3.21 -19.52 3.55
CA PHE A 166 -4.08 -20.59 3.06
C PHE A 166 -3.41 -21.96 3.13
N MET A 167 -4.22 -23.02 2.97
CA MET A 167 -3.74 -24.39 2.84
C MET A 167 -3.83 -24.84 1.38
N ALA A 168 -2.75 -25.35 0.82
CA ALA A 168 -2.75 -26.03 -0.49
C ALA A 168 -1.84 -27.25 -0.43
N ASP A 169 -2.28 -28.37 -1.01
CA ASP A 169 -1.47 -29.60 -1.13
C ASP A 169 -0.89 -30.12 0.20
N GLY A 170 -1.65 -29.95 1.29
CA GLY A 170 -1.23 -30.33 2.64
C GLY A 170 -0.15 -29.43 3.25
N LYS A 171 0.12 -28.26 2.66
CA LYS A 171 1.05 -27.24 3.15
C LYS A 171 0.33 -25.96 3.55
N LYS A 172 0.73 -25.39 4.68
CA LYS A 172 0.33 -24.05 5.10
C LYS A 172 1.23 -23.03 4.41
N ILE A 173 0.63 -22.19 3.59
CA ILE A 173 1.32 -21.18 2.78
C ILE A 173 0.97 -19.81 3.32
N LEU A 174 1.96 -18.94 3.41
CA LEU A 174 1.78 -17.54 3.78
C LEU A 174 2.47 -16.65 2.74
N CYS A 175 1.67 -15.90 1.97
CA CYS A 175 2.19 -14.85 1.10
C CYS A 175 2.42 -13.59 1.92
N THR A 176 3.62 -13.03 1.89
CA THR A 176 4.04 -11.96 2.81
C THR A 176 4.36 -10.64 2.12
N GLY A 177 4.22 -10.58 0.79
CA GLY A 177 4.67 -9.44 -0.01
C GLY A 177 6.11 -9.06 0.33
N ASP A 178 6.36 -7.77 0.45
CA ASP A 178 7.72 -7.22 0.54
C ASP A 178 8.22 -7.05 1.98
N GLN A 179 7.61 -7.74 2.94
CA GLN A 179 7.90 -7.54 4.37
C GLN A 179 9.38 -7.71 4.71
N TYR A 180 9.99 -8.82 4.30
CA TYR A 180 11.39 -9.09 4.55
C TYR A 180 12.13 -9.31 3.24
N ALA A 181 13.36 -8.79 3.15
CA ALA A 181 14.20 -8.84 1.98
C ALA A 181 15.39 -9.80 2.11
N ASP A 182 16.12 -9.89 1.01
CA ASP A 182 17.32 -10.69 0.78
C ASP A 182 17.08 -12.20 0.73
N GLY A 183 18.11 -12.95 0.37
CA GLY A 183 18.01 -14.39 0.13
C GLY A 183 17.72 -15.22 1.38
N ASP A 184 18.02 -14.68 2.57
CA ASP A 184 17.71 -15.31 3.85
C ASP A 184 16.39 -14.83 4.46
N GLY A 185 15.77 -13.77 3.91
CA GLY A 185 14.55 -13.18 4.42
C GLY A 185 14.72 -12.46 5.76
N LEU A 186 15.93 -12.03 6.13
CA LEU A 186 16.18 -11.39 7.43
C LEU A 186 16.19 -9.86 7.36
N PHE A 187 16.35 -9.26 6.18
CA PHE A 187 16.40 -7.80 6.07
C PHE A 187 15.01 -7.20 6.28
N CYS A 188 14.84 -6.37 7.31
CA CYS A 188 13.60 -5.65 7.59
C CYS A 188 13.39 -4.56 6.52
N ASN A 189 12.51 -4.81 5.55
CA ASN A 189 12.40 -3.97 4.36
C ASN A 189 11.38 -2.83 4.53
N TYR A 190 11.72 -1.79 5.29
CA TYR A 190 10.82 -0.66 5.53
C TYR A 190 11.23 0.63 4.82
N VAL A 191 10.23 1.50 4.61
CA VAL A 191 10.41 2.85 4.08
C VAL A 191 9.56 3.80 4.91
N TYR A 192 10.15 4.87 5.46
CA TYR A 192 9.41 5.84 6.30
C TYR A 192 8.15 6.39 5.61
N LYS A 193 8.24 6.74 4.31
CA LYS A 193 7.10 7.27 3.54
C LYS A 193 5.97 6.24 3.34
N ASN A 194 6.20 4.96 3.62
CA ASN A 194 5.13 3.94 3.67
C ASN A 194 4.44 3.85 5.05
N LYS A 195 4.68 4.83 5.93
CA LYS A 195 4.11 4.92 7.29
C LYS A 195 4.53 3.77 8.21
N PHE A 196 5.79 3.37 8.09
CA PHE A 196 6.44 2.39 8.94
C PHE A 196 6.39 2.79 10.42
N GLU A 197 6.14 1.82 11.30
CA GLU A 197 6.20 1.98 12.75
C GLU A 197 7.25 1.08 13.40
N ALA A 198 7.91 1.57 14.45
CA ALA A 198 9.03 0.91 15.13
C ALA A 198 8.74 -0.55 15.55
N ASP A 199 7.49 -0.85 15.94
CA ASP A 199 7.10 -2.18 16.42
C ASP A 199 6.61 -3.13 15.30
N ASP A 200 6.55 -2.68 14.04
CA ASP A 200 5.99 -3.45 12.92
C ASP A 200 6.72 -4.79 12.69
N PHE A 201 8.04 -4.80 12.72
CA PHE A 201 8.81 -6.04 12.53
C PHE A 201 8.71 -7.00 13.72
N PHE A 202 8.65 -6.47 14.94
CA PHE A 202 8.35 -7.30 16.10
C PHE A 202 6.96 -7.95 15.97
N ASN A 203 5.95 -7.19 15.58
CA ASN A 203 4.58 -7.68 15.39
C ASN A 203 4.48 -8.72 14.26
N SER A 204 5.18 -8.51 13.14
CA SER A 204 5.21 -9.49 12.04
C SER A 204 5.95 -10.78 12.41
N ALA A 205 7.02 -10.71 13.20
CA ALA A 205 7.67 -11.91 13.74
C ALA A 205 6.73 -12.73 14.64
N GLN A 206 5.97 -12.05 15.52
CA GLN A 206 4.95 -12.68 16.36
C GLN A 206 3.81 -13.30 15.52
N LEU A 207 3.42 -12.65 14.43
CA LEU A 207 2.45 -13.19 13.48
C LEU A 207 2.96 -14.50 12.85
N TYR A 208 4.20 -14.52 12.35
CA TYR A 208 4.76 -15.73 11.74
C TYR A 208 4.88 -16.86 12.74
N GLN A 209 5.28 -16.57 13.98
CA GLN A 209 5.33 -17.55 15.06
C GLN A 209 3.94 -18.11 15.42
N ARG A 210 2.89 -17.29 15.37
CA ARG A 210 1.52 -17.74 15.61
C ARG A 210 1.00 -18.63 14.47
N ILE A 211 1.27 -18.24 13.22
CA ILE A 211 0.78 -18.98 12.05
C ILE A 211 1.56 -20.28 11.88
N GLN A 212 2.88 -20.27 12.09
CA GLN A 212 3.80 -21.37 11.77
C GLN A 212 3.53 -21.92 10.34
N PRO A 213 3.77 -21.11 9.29
CA PRO A 213 3.60 -21.57 7.92
C PRO A 213 4.62 -22.69 7.61
N ASP A 214 4.37 -23.48 6.57
CA ASP A 214 5.38 -24.37 6.01
C ASP A 214 6.23 -23.60 4.98
N ILE A 215 5.57 -22.77 4.15
CA ILE A 215 6.18 -22.04 3.03
C ILE A 215 5.82 -20.55 3.13
N LEU A 216 6.84 -19.71 3.02
CA LEU A 216 6.72 -18.26 2.86
C LEU A 216 6.91 -17.89 1.39
N LEU A 217 5.98 -17.10 0.86
CA LEU A 217 6.01 -16.57 -0.50
C LEU A 217 6.18 -15.05 -0.42
N SER A 218 7.37 -14.55 -0.79
CA SER A 218 7.69 -13.13 -0.72
C SER A 218 7.35 -12.39 -2.01
N GLY A 219 7.29 -11.07 -1.98
CA GLY A 219 6.96 -10.28 -3.17
C GLY A 219 8.15 -10.01 -4.10
N HIS A 220 9.41 -10.26 -3.72
CA HIS A 220 10.58 -10.09 -4.62
C HIS A 220 11.69 -11.15 -4.46
N TRP A 221 11.74 -11.87 -3.34
CA TRP A 221 12.81 -12.81 -3.02
C TRP A 221 12.36 -14.26 -3.16
N GLN A 222 13.31 -15.19 -2.97
CA GLN A 222 13.03 -16.61 -3.11
C GLN A 222 12.01 -17.07 -2.05
N SER A 223 11.25 -18.11 -2.38
CA SER A 223 10.40 -18.77 -1.38
C SER A 223 11.26 -19.41 -0.29
N LEU A 224 10.77 -19.34 0.94
CA LEU A 224 11.47 -19.86 2.11
C LEU A 224 10.64 -20.95 2.77
N ASN A 225 11.31 -22.03 3.17
CA ASN A 225 10.71 -22.99 4.09
C ASN A 225 10.86 -22.44 5.50
N TYR A 226 9.74 -22.27 6.19
CA TYR A 226 9.74 -21.73 7.54
C TYR A 226 10.41 -22.69 8.51
N LYS A 227 11.19 -22.15 9.45
CA LYS A 227 11.90 -22.90 10.49
C LYS A 227 11.76 -22.18 11.82
N ASP A 228 11.73 -22.92 12.92
CA ASP A 228 11.63 -22.32 14.26
C ASP A 228 12.83 -21.41 14.62
N THR A 229 14.00 -21.64 14.00
CA THR A 229 15.16 -20.74 14.15
C THR A 229 14.90 -19.38 13.53
N TYR A 230 14.24 -19.36 12.37
CA TYR A 230 13.92 -18.15 11.63
C TYR A 230 13.00 -17.23 12.42
N ALA A 231 11.98 -17.79 13.08
CA ALA A 231 11.08 -17.04 13.96
C ALA A 231 11.82 -16.26 15.06
N ARG A 232 12.81 -16.90 15.68
CA ARG A 232 13.61 -16.30 16.77
C ARG A 232 14.54 -15.21 16.25
N GLU A 233 15.11 -15.39 15.06
CA GLU A 233 15.95 -14.39 14.40
C GLU A 233 15.12 -13.14 14.06
N LEU A 234 13.94 -13.31 13.45
CA LEU A 234 13.03 -12.21 13.15
C LEU A 234 12.55 -11.49 14.42
N GLU A 235 12.26 -12.22 15.50
CA GLU A 235 11.86 -11.59 16.77
C GLU A 235 12.99 -10.74 17.35
N ALA A 236 14.23 -11.22 17.31
CA ALA A 236 15.39 -10.47 17.78
C ALA A 236 15.61 -9.19 16.94
N LEU A 237 15.56 -9.32 15.60
CA LEU A 237 15.69 -8.19 14.69
C LEU A 237 14.57 -7.16 14.88
N GLY A 238 13.32 -7.62 15.01
CA GLY A 238 12.18 -6.74 15.23
C GLY A 238 12.29 -5.96 16.55
N LYS A 239 12.80 -6.57 17.62
CA LYS A 239 13.10 -5.87 18.88
C LYS A 239 14.22 -4.85 18.70
N GLU A 240 15.30 -5.23 18.04
CA GLU A 240 16.43 -4.32 17.78
C GLU A 240 15.99 -3.10 16.97
N VAL A 241 15.23 -3.29 15.89
CA VAL A 241 14.67 -2.19 15.09
C VAL A 241 13.81 -1.28 15.95
N SER A 242 12.93 -1.84 16.78
CA SER A 242 12.06 -1.08 17.68
C SER A 242 12.85 -0.24 18.70
N GLU A 243 13.81 -0.86 19.39
CA GLU A 243 14.65 -0.22 20.39
C GLU A 243 15.51 0.89 19.79
N LEU A 244 16.11 0.66 18.62
CA LEU A 244 16.90 1.64 17.91
C LEU A 244 16.06 2.87 17.55
N HIS A 245 14.87 2.70 16.98
CA HIS A 245 14.00 3.84 16.63
C HIS A 245 13.57 4.63 17.87
N LYS A 246 13.16 3.95 18.95
CA LYS A 246 12.80 4.62 20.22
C LYS A 246 13.97 5.40 20.83
N SER A 247 15.21 4.91 20.66
CA SER A 247 16.40 5.55 21.20
C SER A 247 16.96 6.70 20.35
N LEU A 248 16.73 6.69 19.03
CA LEU A 248 17.35 7.62 18.09
C LEU A 248 16.42 8.77 17.65
N LEU A 249 15.10 8.58 17.68
CA LEU A 249 14.16 9.60 17.22
C LEU A 249 14.02 10.74 18.24
N PRO A 250 13.88 11.99 17.77
CA PRO A 250 13.97 13.18 18.63
C PRO A 250 12.83 13.30 19.64
N LEU A 251 11.66 12.74 19.33
CA LEU A 251 10.52 12.68 20.26
C LEU A 251 10.55 11.42 21.13
N GLY A 252 11.48 10.50 20.87
CA GLY A 252 11.77 9.32 21.67
C GLY A 252 10.51 8.57 22.14
N GLU A 253 10.43 8.35 23.46
CA GLU A 253 9.31 7.63 24.09
C GLU A 253 8.05 8.48 24.31
N ASP A 254 8.12 9.80 24.08
CA ASP A 254 6.99 10.72 24.28
C ASP A 254 5.91 10.51 23.21
N THR A 255 6.31 10.05 22.01
CA THR A 255 5.40 9.66 20.94
C THR A 255 5.23 8.15 20.82
N VAL A 256 4.14 7.76 20.16
CA VAL A 256 3.91 6.36 19.77
C VAL A 256 4.09 6.12 18.28
N LEU A 257 4.25 7.19 17.51
CA LEU A 257 4.44 7.16 16.07
C LEU A 257 5.92 7.39 15.76
N THR A 258 6.35 6.69 14.71
CA THR A 258 7.67 6.78 14.09
C THR A 258 7.67 7.80 12.95
N ASP A 259 6.49 8.16 12.45
CA ASP A 259 6.31 9.18 11.42
C ASP A 259 6.64 10.58 11.96
N ASP A 260 7.26 11.41 11.12
CA ASP A 260 7.59 12.80 11.42
C ASP A 260 6.47 13.77 10.99
N PHE A 261 5.46 13.26 10.27
CA PHE A 261 4.33 14.03 9.77
C PHE A 261 3.01 13.62 10.45
N PHE A 262 2.42 14.55 11.20
CA PHE A 262 1.20 14.30 11.98
C PHE A 262 -0.06 14.92 11.36
N ALA A 263 0.06 15.49 10.17
CA ALA A 263 -1.05 16.04 9.41
C ALA A 263 -1.11 15.40 8.01
N THR A 264 -2.29 15.29 7.44
CA THR A 264 -2.49 14.79 6.07
C THR A 264 -3.68 15.49 5.42
N PHE A 265 -3.52 15.85 4.15
CA PHE A 265 -4.60 16.39 3.33
C PHE A 265 -5.34 15.28 2.58
N HIS A 266 -6.66 15.41 2.48
CA HIS A 266 -7.52 14.58 1.65
C HIS A 266 -8.47 15.45 0.81
N PRO A 267 -8.46 15.32 -0.53
CA PRO A 267 -7.51 14.53 -1.32
C PRO A 267 -6.08 15.12 -1.28
N TYR A 268 -5.07 14.33 -1.61
CA TYR A 268 -3.70 14.83 -1.76
C TYR A 268 -3.51 15.57 -3.09
N GLN A 269 -4.12 15.08 -4.17
CA GLN A 269 -4.10 15.74 -5.48
C GLN A 269 -5.53 16.05 -5.93
N LEU A 270 -5.74 17.27 -6.43
CA LEU A 270 -7.03 17.72 -6.92
C LEU A 270 -6.89 18.54 -8.20
N GLN A 271 -7.82 18.33 -9.15
CA GLN A 271 -7.98 19.20 -10.31
C GLN A 271 -9.30 19.97 -10.19
N VAL A 272 -9.23 21.29 -10.33
CA VAL A 272 -10.38 22.19 -10.23
C VAL A 272 -10.40 23.17 -11.40
N LYS A 273 -11.53 23.82 -11.63
CA LYS A 273 -11.66 24.93 -12.58
C LYS A 273 -11.25 26.25 -11.92
N GLU A 274 -10.87 27.21 -12.74
CA GLU A 274 -10.70 28.60 -12.30
C GLU A 274 -11.93 29.11 -11.53
N LYS A 275 -11.69 29.77 -10.38
CA LYS A 275 -12.71 30.27 -9.43
C LYS A 275 -13.63 29.21 -8.79
N GLU A 276 -13.36 27.93 -8.99
CA GLU A 276 -14.10 26.87 -8.31
C GLU A 276 -13.80 26.90 -6.81
N THR A 277 -14.84 26.70 -6.00
CA THR A 277 -14.69 26.47 -4.56
C THR A 277 -14.78 24.98 -4.30
N PHE A 278 -13.78 24.45 -3.61
CA PHE A 278 -13.65 23.03 -3.32
C PHE A 278 -13.44 22.82 -1.82
N SER A 279 -13.82 21.64 -1.35
CA SER A 279 -13.69 21.23 0.04
C SER A 279 -12.46 20.36 0.24
N VAL A 280 -11.74 20.60 1.33
CA VAL A 280 -10.52 19.91 1.69
C VAL A 280 -10.63 19.42 3.13
N LYS A 281 -10.28 18.16 3.39
CA LYS A 281 -10.18 17.61 4.74
C LYS A 281 -8.71 17.58 5.15
N ILE A 282 -8.41 18.11 6.33
CA ILE A 282 -7.11 17.98 6.99
C ILE A 282 -7.31 17.05 8.17
N GLU A 283 -6.59 15.94 8.16
CA GLU A 283 -6.57 14.97 9.25
C GLU A 283 -5.29 15.16 10.06
N ILE A 284 -5.43 15.17 11.38
CA ILE A 284 -4.31 15.37 12.32
C ILE A 284 -4.36 14.29 13.38
N THR A 285 -3.19 13.77 13.71
CA THR A 285 -3.00 12.81 14.80
C THR A 285 -2.23 13.48 15.92
N ASN A 286 -2.69 13.32 17.16
CA ASN A 286 -1.85 13.62 18.32
C ASN A 286 -0.86 12.45 18.51
N PRO A 287 0.45 12.60 18.27
CA PRO A 287 1.40 11.50 18.40
C PRO A 287 1.73 11.17 19.86
N PHE A 288 1.38 12.04 20.81
CA PHE A 288 1.78 11.93 22.20
C PHE A 288 0.88 11.00 23.02
N ARG A 289 1.46 10.46 24.10
CA ARG A 289 0.77 9.65 25.11
C ARG A 289 -0.08 10.45 26.10
N HIS A 290 -0.21 11.76 25.89
CA HIS A 290 -0.96 12.68 26.75
C HIS A 290 -1.81 13.64 25.92
N ARG A 291 -2.72 14.35 26.59
CA ARG A 291 -3.54 15.39 25.96
C ARG A 291 -2.69 16.59 25.57
N VAL A 292 -2.90 17.13 24.37
CA VAL A 292 -2.15 18.28 23.87
C VAL A 292 -3.08 19.28 23.13
N PRO A 293 -2.89 20.60 23.29
CA PRO A 293 -3.51 21.57 22.41
C PRO A 293 -2.88 21.47 21.02
N VAL A 294 -3.72 21.49 20.00
CA VAL A 294 -3.34 21.44 18.59
C VAL A 294 -3.74 22.73 17.92
N GLN A 295 -2.79 23.36 17.23
CA GLN A 295 -3.03 24.51 16.38
C GLN A 295 -2.61 24.20 14.94
N VAL A 296 -3.49 24.57 14.01
CA VAL A 296 -3.31 24.37 12.58
C VAL A 296 -3.43 25.70 11.89
N GLN A 297 -2.49 26.03 11.02
CA GLN A 297 -2.53 27.25 10.21
C GLN A 297 -2.36 26.89 8.73
N LEU A 298 -3.32 27.25 7.91
CA LEU A 298 -3.25 27.09 6.46
C LEU A 298 -2.19 27.99 5.84
N VAL A 299 -1.47 27.43 4.88
CA VAL A 299 -0.55 28.14 3.99
C VAL A 299 -1.14 28.06 2.58
N LEU A 300 -1.76 29.16 2.14
CA LEU A 300 -2.39 29.26 0.82
C LEU A 300 -1.41 29.88 -0.19
N PRO A 301 -1.27 29.31 -1.40
CA PRO A 301 -0.51 29.94 -2.47
C PRO A 301 -1.24 31.19 -3.00
N GLU A 302 -0.52 32.05 -3.72
CA GLU A 302 -1.05 33.31 -4.25
C GLU A 302 -2.36 33.10 -5.05
N GLY A 303 -3.35 33.94 -4.77
CA GLY A 303 -4.67 33.93 -5.43
C GLY A 303 -5.66 32.87 -4.92
N PHE A 304 -5.25 31.96 -4.03
CA PHE A 304 -6.17 31.07 -3.33
C PHE A 304 -6.71 31.74 -2.06
N HIS A 305 -8.00 31.52 -1.79
CA HIS A 305 -8.67 32.13 -0.64
C HIS A 305 -9.49 31.08 0.12
N SER A 306 -9.38 31.08 1.45
CA SER A 306 -10.28 30.27 2.30
C SER A 306 -11.61 30.99 2.45
N LYS A 307 -12.71 30.24 2.36
CA LYS A 307 -14.05 30.79 2.57
C LYS A 307 -14.20 31.19 4.04
N HIS A 308 -14.86 32.34 4.27
CA HIS A 308 -15.02 32.94 5.60
C HIS A 308 -13.71 33.39 6.28
N ASP A 309 -12.63 33.55 5.50
CA ASP A 309 -11.30 33.94 6.00
C ASP A 309 -10.75 33.02 7.10
N LYS A 310 -11.30 31.80 7.21
CA LYS A 310 -10.89 30.83 8.22
C LYS A 310 -9.63 30.11 7.75
N THR A 311 -8.49 30.54 8.26
CA THR A 311 -7.19 29.94 7.95
C THR A 311 -6.56 29.20 9.13
N SER A 312 -7.17 29.24 10.32
CA SER A 312 -6.65 28.55 11.50
C SER A 312 -7.70 27.75 12.27
N PHE A 313 -7.22 26.74 12.99
CA PHE A 313 -8.02 25.84 13.82
C PHE A 313 -7.26 25.52 15.09
N GLU A 314 -7.98 25.48 16.21
CA GLU A 314 -7.44 25.06 17.49
C GLU A 314 -8.34 23.98 18.10
N LYS A 315 -7.74 22.96 18.70
CA LYS A 315 -8.46 21.89 19.37
C LYS A 315 -7.61 21.25 20.46
N GLU A 316 -8.22 20.97 21.61
CA GLU A 316 -7.66 20.05 22.60
C GLU A 316 -7.85 18.60 22.14
N MET A 317 -6.75 17.86 21.98
CA MET A 317 -6.78 16.47 21.53
C MET A 317 -6.25 15.55 22.64
N GLY A 318 -7.00 14.49 22.95
CA GLY A 318 -6.55 13.43 23.86
C GLY A 318 -5.35 12.66 23.30
N ALA A 319 -4.70 11.85 24.13
CA ALA A 319 -3.58 11.00 23.72
C ALA A 319 -3.97 10.16 22.50
N GLN A 320 -3.14 10.17 21.45
CA GLN A 320 -3.35 9.38 20.23
C GLN A 320 -4.68 9.67 19.50
N GLU A 321 -5.36 10.76 19.83
CA GLU A 321 -6.61 11.13 19.18
C GLU A 321 -6.35 11.55 17.72
N ASN A 322 -7.25 11.15 16.82
CA ASN A 322 -7.33 11.68 15.46
C ASN A 322 -8.45 12.73 15.38
N ALA A 323 -8.17 13.85 14.72
CA ALA A 323 -9.14 14.89 14.43
C ALA A 323 -9.14 15.23 12.95
N SER A 324 -10.29 15.63 12.42
CA SER A 324 -10.38 16.14 11.05
C SER A 324 -11.09 17.47 10.99
N PHE A 325 -10.63 18.33 10.09
CA PHE A 325 -11.17 19.65 9.85
C PHE A 325 -11.43 19.82 8.35
N THR A 326 -12.63 20.30 8.02
CA THR A 326 -13.01 20.55 6.63
C THR A 326 -12.98 22.05 6.35
N ILE A 327 -12.38 22.42 5.22
CA ILE A 327 -12.18 23.81 4.81
C ILE A 327 -12.58 23.96 3.35
N GLU A 328 -13.30 25.04 3.04
CA GLU A 328 -13.62 25.41 1.67
C GLU A 328 -12.59 26.43 1.16
N ILE A 329 -11.98 26.14 0.01
CA ILE A 329 -10.96 26.98 -0.62
C ILE A 329 -11.43 27.33 -2.03
N THR A 330 -11.30 28.59 -2.42
CA THR A 330 -11.58 29.09 -3.77
C THR A 330 -10.30 29.21 -4.58
N ALA A 331 -10.28 28.61 -5.76
CA ALA A 331 -9.16 28.66 -6.70
C ALA A 331 -9.01 30.05 -7.36
N PRO A 332 -7.79 30.42 -7.80
CA PRO A 332 -7.55 31.65 -8.54
C PRO A 332 -8.22 31.64 -9.92
N LYS A 333 -8.17 32.79 -10.60
CA LYS A 333 -8.59 32.91 -12.01
C LYS A 333 -7.53 32.34 -12.96
N GLU A 334 -6.26 32.47 -12.57
CA GLU A 334 -5.11 32.03 -13.34
C GLU A 334 -5.01 30.50 -13.32
N SER A 335 -4.64 29.92 -14.47
CA SER A 335 -4.29 28.51 -14.51
C SER A 335 -2.96 28.28 -13.81
N VAL A 336 -2.92 27.30 -12.91
CA VAL A 336 -1.70 26.91 -12.21
C VAL A 336 -1.61 25.39 -12.16
N HIS A 337 -0.42 24.86 -12.38
CA HIS A 337 -0.16 23.43 -12.27
C HIS A 337 0.46 23.11 -10.92
N ARG A 338 -0.16 22.19 -10.17
CA ARG A 338 0.33 21.70 -8.86
C ARG A 338 0.71 22.83 -7.89
N ALA A 339 -0.19 23.81 -7.73
CA ALA A 339 -0.10 24.75 -6.61
C ALA A 339 -0.15 23.98 -5.29
N ARG A 340 0.68 24.37 -4.32
CA ARG A 340 0.79 23.69 -3.03
C ARG A 340 -0.01 24.45 -1.98
N ILE A 341 -1.01 23.79 -1.42
CA ILE A 341 -1.71 24.24 -0.22
C ILE A 341 -1.14 23.45 0.94
N GLY A 342 -0.60 24.13 1.95
CA GLY A 342 0.03 23.49 3.09
C GLY A 342 -0.70 23.78 4.41
N CYS A 343 -0.27 23.10 5.47
CA CYS A 343 -0.62 23.48 6.84
C CYS A 343 0.60 23.45 7.76
N ASP A 344 0.75 24.52 8.54
CA ASP A 344 1.62 24.58 9.70
C ASP A 344 0.91 23.89 10.87
N LEU A 345 1.65 23.06 11.61
CA LEU A 345 1.15 22.39 12.81
C LEU A 345 1.97 22.78 14.04
N THR A 346 1.26 23.07 15.13
CA THR A 346 1.84 23.23 16.47
C THR A 346 1.09 22.30 17.42
N LEU A 347 1.84 21.54 18.22
CA LEU A 347 1.30 20.66 19.26
C LEU A 347 1.93 21.08 20.59
N GLY A 348 1.12 21.61 21.52
CA GLY A 348 1.63 22.13 22.78
C GLY A 348 2.54 23.34 22.52
N ASP A 349 3.74 23.29 23.08
CA ASP A 349 4.76 24.32 22.91
C ASP A 349 5.68 24.07 21.70
N ILE A 350 5.45 22.97 20.95
CA ILE A 350 6.31 22.56 19.83
C ILE A 350 5.67 22.96 18.50
N ARG A 351 6.33 23.88 17.77
CA ARG A 351 5.97 24.22 16.39
C ARG A 351 6.71 23.30 15.41
N PHE A 352 5.98 22.41 14.77
CA PHE A 352 6.51 21.47 13.78
C PHE A 352 6.68 22.09 12.37
N GLY A 353 6.10 23.27 12.14
CA GLY A 353 6.14 23.94 10.83
C GLY A 353 5.20 23.27 9.83
N GLN A 354 5.50 23.42 8.53
CA GLN A 354 4.66 22.89 7.45
C GLN A 354 4.69 21.35 7.44
N GLN A 355 3.61 20.74 7.91
CA GLN A 355 3.52 19.31 8.21
C GLN A 355 2.68 18.51 7.21
N ALA A 356 2.01 19.18 6.29
CA ALA A 356 1.37 18.51 5.17
C ALA A 356 1.19 19.47 4.00
N GLU A 357 1.07 18.92 2.80
CA GLU A 357 0.64 19.63 1.60
C GLU A 357 -0.42 18.86 0.82
N MET A 358 -1.18 19.57 -0.02
CA MET A 358 -1.91 19.03 -1.15
C MET A 358 -1.55 19.78 -2.43
N LEU A 359 -1.68 19.10 -3.56
CA LEU A 359 -1.41 19.63 -4.89
C LEU A 359 -2.71 19.93 -5.62
N VAL A 360 -2.91 21.20 -5.97
CA VAL A 360 -4.09 21.64 -6.75
C VAL A 360 -3.65 22.07 -8.14
N THR A 361 -4.28 21.51 -9.18
CA THR A 361 -4.15 22.00 -10.56
C THR A 361 -5.42 22.74 -10.96
N VAL A 362 -5.27 24.02 -11.33
CA VAL A 362 -6.36 24.88 -11.79
C VAL A 362 -6.36 24.90 -13.31
N CYS A 363 -7.40 24.32 -13.89
CA CYS A 363 -7.60 24.23 -15.32
C CYS A 363 -8.44 25.39 -15.84
N LYS A 364 -8.09 25.91 -17.03
CA LYS A 364 -8.93 26.91 -17.71
C LYS A 364 -10.31 26.33 -18.02
N GLN A 365 -11.34 27.14 -17.83
CA GLN A 365 -12.66 26.84 -18.30
C GLN A 365 -12.62 26.89 -19.83
N LYS A 366 -12.75 25.73 -20.51
CA LYS A 366 -12.89 25.73 -21.97
C LYS A 366 -14.13 26.56 -22.31
N SER A 367 -13.94 27.66 -23.03
CA SER A 367 -15.05 28.41 -23.65
C SER A 367 -15.81 27.44 -24.54
N LYS A 368 -17.11 27.26 -24.26
CA LYS A 368 -18.00 26.45 -25.10
C LYS A 368 -18.09 27.00 -26.51
#